data_AF-Q2H255-F1
#
_entry.id   AF-Q2H255-F1
#
_cell.length_a   1.000
_cell.length_b   1.000
_cell.length_c   1.000
_cell.angle_alpha   90.00
_cell.angle_beta   90.00
_cell.angle_gamma   90.00
#
_symmetry.space_group_name_H-M   'P 1'
#
loop_
_entity.id
_entity.type
_entity.pdbx_description
1 polymer ?
#
loop_
_entity_poly.entity_id
_entity_poly.type
_entity_poly.pdbx_seq_one_letter_code
_entity_poly.pdbx_strand_id
1 'polypeptide(L)'
;MINRRTISALFAGAALSSACTIPTEPLDNNIAYPFRAQVQNASRPEVHNQYLNLLQAGGGDHHLFIGPVGVPTYDLTLVDGVINHVPNGVRLVIGGEIDHTTKLFSTGRGDDRAIFEPTYACNPDTDELQIELRFVTWQNHPTGGHVCVRHAFDGSHEFRYSPPGNTLIDVNRECIKVTLVVIPTTDLPPPTSSSTTLSTVTIPATSTTSAAGPTGTPTAPFTDLTASGFRFLGCAPEERWTTDGPFRTLSGASEASTDAMTNERCAAFCTARGFRYAGTEWRQECWCGDEVAATRVPATTAASLENCKYVCTGDSTQYCGGDAWLSLYEKCAEGGPCENVVFT
;
A
#
# COMPACT_ATOMS: atom_id res chain seq x y z
N MET A 1 23.80 61.59 -24.71
CA MET A 1 23.36 60.30 -25.27
C MET A 1 22.80 59.47 -24.13
N ILE A 2 21.47 59.51 -23.93
CA ILE A 2 20.78 58.79 -22.85
C ILE A 2 20.37 57.44 -23.45
N ASN A 3 21.05 56.36 -23.06
CA ASN A 3 20.73 55.02 -23.57
C ASN A 3 19.72 54.35 -22.63
N ARG A 4 18.43 54.45 -22.98
CA ARG A 4 17.33 53.75 -22.32
C ARG A 4 17.47 52.25 -22.58
N ARG A 5 17.84 51.47 -21.57
CA ARG A 5 17.68 50.01 -21.59
C ARG A 5 16.22 49.68 -21.28
N THR A 6 15.53 49.15 -22.28
CA THR A 6 14.18 48.60 -22.25
C THR A 6 14.12 47.42 -21.28
N ILE A 7 13.32 47.53 -20.22
CA ILE A 7 12.93 46.41 -19.37
C ILE A 7 11.89 45.62 -20.14
N SER A 8 12.26 44.46 -20.67
CA SER A 8 11.29 43.49 -21.19
C SER A 8 10.66 42.79 -20.00
N ALA A 9 9.43 43.18 -19.65
CA ALA A 9 8.59 42.42 -18.75
C ALA A 9 8.18 41.13 -19.47
N LEU A 10 8.80 39.99 -19.11
CA LEU A 10 8.20 38.69 -19.38
C LEU A 10 6.95 38.60 -18.52
N PHE A 11 5.78 38.80 -19.14
CA PHE A 11 4.53 38.29 -18.60
C PHE A 11 4.61 36.77 -18.66
N ALA A 12 4.98 36.14 -17.54
CA ALA A 12 4.62 34.77 -17.29
C ALA A 12 3.08 34.73 -17.26
N GLY A 13 2.48 34.29 -18.36
CA GLY A 13 1.08 33.88 -18.34
C GLY A 13 0.97 32.76 -17.33
N ALA A 14 0.46 33.06 -16.14
CA ALA A 14 -0.04 32.05 -15.23
C ALA A 14 -1.15 31.34 -16.00
N ALA A 15 -0.87 30.13 -16.47
CA ALA A 15 -1.92 29.23 -16.88
C ALA A 15 -2.85 29.10 -15.67
N LEU A 16 -4.08 29.60 -15.81
CA LEU A 16 -5.14 29.28 -14.88
C LEU A 16 -5.29 27.76 -14.95
N SER A 17 -4.73 27.03 -13.98
CA SER A 17 -4.98 25.60 -13.87
C SER A 17 -6.49 25.44 -13.72
N SER A 18 -7.12 24.79 -14.68
CA SER A 18 -8.54 24.53 -14.64
C SER A 18 -8.76 23.43 -13.60
N ALA A 19 -8.92 23.84 -12.34
CA ALA A 19 -9.41 22.96 -11.29
C ALA A 19 -10.67 22.24 -11.79
N CYS A 20 -10.81 20.97 -11.43
CA CYS A 20 -11.97 20.15 -11.74
C CYS A 20 -13.30 20.85 -11.37
N THR A 21 -14.37 20.52 -12.09
CA THR A 21 -15.71 20.96 -11.72
C THR A 21 -16.22 20.12 -10.55
N ILE A 22 -16.42 20.75 -9.39
CA ILE A 22 -16.96 20.10 -8.19
C ILE A 22 -18.50 20.00 -8.28
N PRO A 23 -19.09 18.79 -8.20
CA PRO A 23 -20.53 18.62 -8.11
C PRO A 23 -21.11 19.28 -6.85
N THR A 24 -22.33 19.80 -6.94
CA THR A 24 -23.04 20.44 -5.81
C THR A 24 -23.84 19.46 -4.96
N GLU A 25 -24.13 18.28 -5.49
CA GLU A 25 -24.87 17.24 -4.77
C GLU A 25 -23.97 16.64 -3.68
N PRO A 26 -24.45 16.56 -2.43
CA PRO A 26 -23.67 15.97 -1.34
C PRO A 26 -23.48 14.47 -1.57
N LEU A 27 -22.33 13.96 -1.12
CA LEU A 27 -22.07 12.52 -1.09
C LEU A 27 -22.77 11.87 0.11
N ASP A 28 -23.16 10.61 -0.05
CA ASP A 28 -23.65 9.80 1.07
C ASP A 28 -22.49 9.53 2.05
N ASN A 29 -22.80 9.43 3.34
CA ASN A 29 -21.82 9.07 4.37
C ASN A 29 -21.42 7.58 4.35
N ASN A 30 -21.94 6.83 3.38
CA ASN A 30 -21.61 5.43 3.13
C ASN A 30 -20.92 5.26 1.78
N ILE A 31 -19.79 4.55 1.79
CA ILE A 31 -19.07 4.09 0.60
C ILE A 31 -19.02 2.58 0.70
N ALA A 32 -19.95 1.94 -0.03
CA ALA A 32 -20.19 0.50 0.06
C ALA A 32 -19.21 -0.34 -0.78
N TYR A 33 -18.53 0.26 -1.75
CA TYR A 33 -17.49 -0.44 -2.51
C TYR A 33 -16.16 -0.41 -1.73
N PRO A 34 -15.38 -1.50 -1.80
CA PRO A 34 -14.05 -1.54 -1.20
C PRO A 34 -13.12 -0.47 -1.80
N PHE A 35 -12.34 0.19 -0.94
CA PHE A 35 -11.36 1.20 -1.34
C PHE A 35 -10.08 1.13 -0.51
N ARG A 36 -9.05 1.82 -1.00
CA ARG A 36 -7.83 2.20 -0.26
C ARG A 36 -7.91 3.68 0.05
N ALA A 37 -7.43 4.10 1.22
CA ALA A 37 -7.28 5.51 1.51
C ALA A 37 -5.87 5.97 1.09
N GLN A 38 -5.79 6.80 0.06
CA GLN A 38 -4.55 7.49 -0.31
C GLN A 38 -4.41 8.76 0.53
N VAL A 39 -3.19 9.04 0.96
CA VAL A 39 -2.81 10.25 1.69
C VAL A 39 -2.36 11.30 0.70
N GLN A 40 -2.88 12.52 0.81
CA GLN A 40 -2.47 13.65 0.00
C GLN A 40 -2.02 14.83 0.85
N ASN A 41 -0.85 15.36 0.48
CA ASN A 41 -0.34 16.66 0.90
C ASN A 41 0.76 17.07 -0.10
N ALA A 42 0.39 17.81 -1.15
CA ALA A 42 1.33 18.21 -2.21
C ALA A 42 2.54 19.04 -1.72
N SER A 43 2.44 19.65 -0.54
CA SER A 43 3.56 20.38 0.08
C SER A 43 4.54 19.46 0.83
N ARG A 44 4.20 18.18 1.01
CA ARG A 44 5.00 17.17 1.74
C ARG A 44 5.12 15.88 0.91
N PRO A 45 6.00 15.88 -0.11
CA PRO A 45 6.17 14.75 -1.04
C PRO A 45 6.45 13.40 -0.35
N GLU A 46 7.04 13.42 0.85
CA GLU A 46 7.37 12.23 1.63
C GLU A 46 6.15 11.44 2.11
N VAL A 47 4.98 12.08 2.21
CA VAL A 47 3.71 11.42 2.59
C VAL A 47 2.65 11.50 1.49
N HIS A 48 2.86 12.34 0.48
CA HIS A 48 1.93 12.51 -0.63
C HIS A 48 1.85 11.27 -1.51
N ASN A 49 0.62 10.91 -1.90
CA ASN A 49 0.28 9.79 -2.76
C ASN A 49 0.65 8.42 -2.19
N GLN A 50 1.02 8.38 -0.91
CA GLN A 50 1.17 7.14 -0.15
C GLN A 50 -0.20 6.64 0.32
N TYR A 51 -0.26 5.41 0.83
CA TYR A 51 -1.52 4.81 1.27
C TYR A 51 -1.53 4.58 2.78
N LEU A 52 -2.73 4.69 3.36
CA LEU A 52 -3.01 4.22 4.71
C LEU A 52 -2.93 2.69 4.71
N ASN A 53 -2.10 2.19 5.62
CA ASN A 53 -1.84 0.78 5.83
C ASN A 53 -2.19 0.38 7.26
N LEU A 54 -2.43 -0.92 7.47
CA LEU A 54 -2.72 -1.52 8.78
C LEU A 54 -1.58 -2.46 9.22
N LEU A 55 -1.23 -2.40 10.50
CA LEU A 55 -0.23 -3.23 11.14
C LEU A 55 -0.85 -3.73 12.42
N GLN A 56 -0.93 -5.05 12.54
CA GLN A 56 -1.52 -5.68 13.72
C GLN A 56 -0.73 -5.28 14.97
N ALA A 57 -1.43 -4.66 15.91
CA ALA A 57 -0.94 -4.36 17.25
C ALA A 57 -1.74 -5.26 18.19
N GLY A 58 -1.06 -6.19 18.88
CA GLY A 58 -1.71 -7.28 19.62
C GLY A 58 -2.95 -6.89 20.44
N GLY A 59 -3.88 -7.84 20.64
CA GLY A 59 -5.17 -7.56 21.28
C GLY A 59 -6.29 -7.14 20.32
N GLY A 60 -6.10 -7.38 19.02
CA GLY A 60 -7.10 -7.11 17.97
C GLY A 60 -7.05 -5.69 17.41
N ASP A 61 -6.10 -4.88 17.87
CA ASP A 61 -5.89 -3.53 17.35
C ASP A 61 -5.02 -3.57 16.11
N HIS A 62 -5.11 -2.52 15.31
CA HIS A 62 -4.14 -2.27 14.27
C HIS A 62 -3.71 -0.82 14.33
N HIS A 63 -2.40 -0.61 14.32
CA HIS A 63 -1.82 0.69 14.08
C HIS A 63 -2.10 1.10 12.64
N LEU A 64 -2.40 2.39 12.47
CA LEU A 64 -2.51 3.02 11.17
C LEU A 64 -1.19 3.75 10.92
N PHE A 65 -0.61 3.53 9.75
CA PHE A 65 0.58 4.25 9.34
C PHE A 65 0.62 4.37 7.82
N ILE A 66 1.47 5.27 7.36
CA ILE A 66 1.93 5.34 5.99
C ILE A 66 3.22 4.51 5.92
N GLY A 67 3.22 3.55 4.99
CA GLY A 67 4.34 2.64 4.76
C GLY A 67 5.64 3.36 4.37
N PRO A 68 6.79 2.69 4.57
CA PRO A 68 7.13 1.44 3.87
C PRO A 68 6.70 0.13 4.56
N VAL A 69 6.31 0.19 5.84
CA VAL A 69 5.78 -0.96 6.60
C VAL A 69 4.30 -1.17 6.28
N GLY A 70 3.69 -2.29 6.72
CA GLY A 70 2.23 -2.49 6.74
C GLY A 70 1.59 -3.34 5.67
N VAL A 71 0.43 -3.92 6.00
CA VAL A 71 -0.44 -4.52 4.98
C VAL A 71 -1.22 -3.38 4.33
N PRO A 72 -1.15 -3.23 3.00
CA PRO A 72 -1.94 -2.20 2.36
C PRO A 72 -3.42 -2.50 2.56
N THR A 73 -4.18 -1.45 2.88
CA THR A 73 -5.62 -1.59 3.00
C THR A 73 -6.19 -1.70 1.59
N TYR A 74 -6.84 -2.82 1.29
CA TYR A 74 -7.52 -3.06 0.00
C TYR A 74 -9.04 -3.18 0.15
N ASP A 75 -9.53 -3.21 1.40
CA ASP A 75 -10.92 -3.48 1.71
C ASP A 75 -11.45 -2.52 2.79
N LEU A 76 -11.18 -1.22 2.63
CA LEU A 76 -11.86 -0.22 3.45
C LEU A 76 -13.27 0.01 2.93
N THR A 77 -14.19 0.26 3.86
CA THR A 77 -15.53 0.77 3.57
C THR A 77 -15.80 1.98 4.47
N LEU A 78 -16.74 2.83 4.06
CA LEU A 78 -17.24 3.89 4.91
C LEU A 78 -18.68 3.56 5.28
N VAL A 79 -18.98 3.51 6.57
CA VAL A 79 -20.33 3.25 7.09
C VAL A 79 -20.64 4.31 8.12
N ASP A 80 -21.68 5.11 7.88
CA ASP A 80 -22.09 6.24 8.72
C ASP A 80 -20.92 7.19 9.06
N GLY A 81 -20.07 7.46 8.07
CA GLY A 81 -18.88 8.31 8.22
C GLY A 81 -17.70 7.65 8.94
N VAL A 82 -17.79 6.37 9.30
CA VAL A 82 -16.70 5.64 9.97
C VAL A 82 -16.00 4.74 8.97
N ILE A 83 -14.67 4.85 8.89
CA ILE A 83 -13.86 3.96 8.05
C ILE A 83 -13.72 2.61 8.76
N ASN A 84 -14.10 1.54 8.07
CA ASN A 84 -14.02 0.16 8.54
C ASN A 84 -13.08 -0.64 7.65
N HIS A 85 -12.44 -1.67 8.21
CA HIS A 85 -11.65 -2.64 7.46
C HIS A 85 -12.35 -4.01 7.44
N VAL A 86 -12.74 -4.45 6.25
CA VAL A 86 -13.51 -5.67 6.00
C VAL A 86 -12.55 -6.76 5.52
N PRO A 87 -11.97 -7.57 6.43
CA PRO A 87 -12.68 -8.76 6.96
C PRO A 87 -12.68 -8.84 8.50
N ASN A 88 -11.91 -7.99 9.18
CA ASN A 88 -11.62 -8.12 10.60
C ASN A 88 -12.63 -7.40 11.51
N GLY A 89 -13.59 -6.65 10.94
CA GLY A 89 -14.60 -5.91 11.71
C GLY A 89 -14.04 -4.79 12.59
N VAL A 90 -12.80 -4.36 12.31
CA VAL A 90 -12.15 -3.26 13.01
C VAL A 90 -12.49 -1.94 12.32
N ARG A 91 -12.57 -0.87 13.11
CA ARG A 91 -12.98 0.46 12.66
C ARG A 91 -12.02 1.52 13.18
N LEU A 92 -11.89 2.62 12.44
CA LEU A 92 -11.02 3.71 12.82
C LEU A 92 -11.58 4.45 14.05
N VAL A 93 -10.72 4.57 15.06
CA VAL A 93 -11.02 5.19 16.36
C VAL A 93 -9.89 6.14 16.72
N ILE A 94 -10.21 7.11 17.55
CA ILE A 94 -9.22 7.99 18.19
C ILE A 94 -9.21 7.63 19.68
N GLY A 95 -8.03 7.58 20.29
CA GLY A 95 -7.89 7.26 21.71
C GLY A 95 -6.47 6.86 22.11
N GLY A 96 -6.26 6.57 23.39
CA GLY A 96 -4.96 6.11 23.91
C GLY A 96 -3.99 7.24 24.24
N GLU A 97 -2.74 7.13 23.76
CA GLU A 97 -1.63 8.05 24.08
C GLU A 97 -1.96 9.50 23.67
N ILE A 98 -1.93 10.40 24.66
CA ILE A 98 -2.16 11.84 24.49
C ILE A 98 -0.83 12.55 24.69
N ASP A 99 -0.23 12.98 23.58
CA ASP A 99 1.07 13.67 23.55
C ASP A 99 1.01 14.89 22.62
N HIS A 100 0.15 15.85 22.97
CA HIS A 100 -0.24 17.02 22.16
C HIS A 100 -1.03 16.69 20.88
N THR A 101 -1.00 15.44 20.46
CA THR A 101 -1.92 14.80 19.52
C THR A 101 -2.55 13.57 20.19
N THR A 102 -3.56 12.99 19.56
CA THR A 102 -4.15 11.72 20.03
C THR A 102 -3.96 10.66 18.96
N LYS A 103 -3.67 9.42 19.37
CA LYS A 103 -3.47 8.32 18.41
C LYS A 103 -4.75 8.01 17.63
N LEU A 104 -4.60 7.87 16.31
CA LEU A 104 -5.61 7.27 15.44
C LEU A 104 -5.20 5.82 15.20
N PHE A 105 -6.09 4.87 15.46
CA PHE A 105 -5.83 3.44 15.26
C PHE A 105 -7.12 2.75 14.83
N SER A 106 -7.08 1.43 14.60
CA SER A 106 -8.30 0.66 14.38
C SER A 106 -8.45 -0.46 15.40
N THR A 107 -9.69 -0.73 15.80
CA THR A 107 -10.01 -1.77 16.78
C THR A 107 -11.45 -2.25 16.62
N GLY A 108 -11.75 -3.43 17.15
CA GLY A 108 -13.12 -3.91 17.32
C GLY A 108 -13.79 -3.39 18.59
N ARG A 109 -13.02 -2.78 19.51
CA ARG A 109 -13.45 -2.31 20.83
C ARG A 109 -14.26 -1.00 20.79
N GLY A 110 -14.93 -0.69 21.90
CA GLY A 110 -15.86 0.43 22.05
C GLY A 110 -15.23 1.83 22.15
N ASP A 111 -14.02 2.02 21.62
CA ASP A 111 -13.34 3.32 21.58
C ASP A 111 -14.09 4.32 20.68
N ASP A 112 -13.90 5.62 20.94
CA ASP A 112 -14.60 6.69 20.22
C ASP A 112 -14.17 6.73 18.74
N ARG A 113 -15.17 6.61 17.85
CA ARG A 113 -14.96 6.45 16.41
C ARG A 113 -14.50 7.74 15.77
N ALA A 114 -13.56 7.65 14.84
CA ALA A 114 -13.22 8.77 13.96
C ALA A 114 -14.30 8.93 12.89
N ILE A 115 -14.87 10.13 12.79
CA ILE A 115 -16.00 10.45 11.90
C ILE A 115 -15.49 11.32 10.75
N PHE A 116 -15.77 10.87 9.53
CA PHE A 116 -15.43 11.49 8.27
C PHE A 116 -16.69 11.77 7.46
N GLU A 117 -16.62 12.81 6.64
CA GLU A 117 -17.64 13.16 5.66
C GLU A 117 -17.01 13.14 4.26
N PRO A 118 -17.54 12.33 3.34
CA PRO A 118 -17.07 12.33 1.95
C PRO A 118 -17.39 13.66 1.27
N THR A 119 -16.41 14.23 0.58
CA THR A 119 -16.59 15.44 -0.22
C THR A 119 -15.89 15.30 -1.56
N TYR A 120 -16.47 15.86 -2.61
CA TYR A 120 -15.76 16.02 -3.87
C TYR A 120 -14.61 17.02 -3.72
N ALA A 121 -13.45 16.68 -4.27
CA ALA A 121 -12.29 17.54 -4.35
C ALA A 121 -11.57 17.32 -5.70
N CYS A 122 -10.73 18.26 -6.09
CA CYS A 122 -9.84 18.07 -7.23
C CYS A 122 -8.53 17.46 -6.76
N ASN A 123 -8.02 16.50 -7.52
CA ASN A 123 -6.69 15.97 -7.31
C ASN A 123 -5.67 17.09 -7.53
N PRO A 124 -4.78 17.36 -6.56
CA PRO A 124 -3.82 18.47 -6.67
C PRO A 124 -2.74 18.25 -7.74
N ASP A 125 -2.56 17.02 -8.21
CA ASP A 125 -1.55 16.66 -9.22
C ASP A 125 -2.13 16.55 -10.63
N THR A 126 -3.37 16.05 -10.75
CA THR A 126 -3.97 15.72 -12.06
C THR A 126 -5.17 16.59 -12.43
N ASP A 127 -5.66 17.42 -11.52
CA ASP A 127 -6.93 18.14 -11.65
C ASP A 127 -8.13 17.21 -11.92
N GLU A 128 -8.01 15.91 -11.66
CA GLU A 128 -9.12 14.96 -11.79
C GLU A 128 -10.06 15.05 -10.58
N LEU A 129 -11.36 14.80 -10.80
CA LEU A 129 -12.33 14.74 -9.71
C LEU A 129 -12.08 13.49 -8.84
N GLN A 130 -12.01 13.69 -7.52
CA GLN A 130 -11.80 12.62 -6.54
C GLN A 130 -12.71 12.80 -5.32
N ILE A 131 -12.80 11.77 -4.47
CA ILE A 131 -13.53 11.81 -3.20
C ILE A 131 -12.53 11.93 -2.04
N GLU A 132 -12.57 13.04 -1.34
CA GLU A 132 -11.84 13.28 -0.09
C GLU A 132 -12.70 12.85 1.11
N LEU A 133 -12.07 12.20 2.10
CA LEU A 133 -12.67 11.89 3.39
C LEU A 133 -12.29 13.00 4.37
N ARG A 134 -13.15 14.01 4.50
CA ARG A 134 -12.94 15.13 5.41
C ARG A 134 -13.19 14.70 6.85
N PHE A 135 -12.19 14.80 7.71
CA PHE A 135 -12.39 14.57 9.14
C PHE A 135 -13.36 15.61 9.73
N VAL A 136 -14.35 15.15 10.50
CA VAL A 136 -15.36 16.00 11.15
C VAL A 136 -15.10 16.07 12.65
N THR A 137 -15.07 14.90 13.31
CA THR A 137 -14.94 14.77 14.75
C THR A 137 -14.57 13.34 15.11
N TRP A 138 -14.40 13.07 16.39
CA TRP A 138 -14.55 11.74 16.95
C TRP A 138 -15.75 11.68 17.88
N GLN A 139 -16.29 10.49 18.05
CA GLN A 139 -17.50 10.26 18.83
C GLN A 139 -17.40 10.90 20.22
N ASN A 140 -18.47 11.55 20.70
CA ASN A 140 -18.52 12.23 22.00
C ASN A 140 -17.56 13.42 22.19
N HIS A 141 -16.91 13.91 21.13
CA HIS A 141 -15.99 15.05 21.21
C HIS A 141 -16.44 16.26 20.35
N PRO A 142 -15.96 17.48 20.66
CA PRO A 142 -16.25 18.67 19.87
C PRO A 142 -15.76 18.54 18.43
N THR A 143 -16.54 19.07 17.49
CA THR A 143 -16.19 19.12 16.07
C THR A 143 -14.91 19.91 15.81
N GLY A 144 -14.15 19.45 14.81
CA GLY A 144 -13.00 20.14 14.26
C GLY A 144 -11.68 19.43 14.57
N GLY A 145 -10.58 20.12 14.27
CA GLY A 145 -9.25 19.53 14.26
C GLY A 145 -8.94 18.93 12.90
N HIS A 146 -7.94 18.06 12.83
CA HIS A 146 -7.57 17.39 11.59
C HIS A 146 -6.84 16.08 11.86
N VAL A 147 -6.88 15.18 10.88
CA VAL A 147 -5.99 14.03 10.82
C VAL A 147 -4.64 14.50 10.29
N CYS A 148 -3.59 13.96 10.88
CA CYS A 148 -2.21 14.16 10.47
C CYS A 148 -1.45 12.85 10.55
N VAL A 149 -0.24 12.86 10.02
CA VAL A 149 0.71 11.78 10.20
C VAL A 149 1.98 12.29 10.83
N ARG A 150 2.61 11.46 11.65
CA ARG A 150 3.78 11.83 12.43
C ARG A 150 4.88 10.80 12.26
N HIS A 151 6.12 11.26 12.13
CA HIS A 151 7.27 10.37 12.00
C HIS A 151 7.35 9.39 13.18
N ALA A 152 7.50 8.11 12.86
CA ALA A 152 7.76 7.02 13.79
C ALA A 152 9.23 6.59 13.72
N PHE A 153 9.74 5.99 14.79
CA PHE A 153 11.18 5.65 14.90
C PHE A 153 11.67 4.60 13.88
N ASP A 154 10.75 3.91 13.22
CA ASP A 154 10.99 2.92 12.17
C ASP A 154 10.99 3.51 10.74
N GLY A 155 10.90 4.83 10.60
CA GLY A 155 10.84 5.54 9.31
C GLY A 155 9.46 5.53 8.66
N SER A 156 8.43 4.95 9.30
CA SER A 156 7.04 5.10 8.90
C SER A 156 6.43 6.40 9.44
N HIS A 157 5.18 6.70 9.05
CA HIS A 157 4.42 7.76 9.69
C HIS A 157 3.13 7.24 10.31
N GLU A 158 2.97 7.38 11.62
CA GLU A 158 1.75 6.98 12.33
C GLU A 158 0.63 8.02 12.19
N PHE A 159 -0.62 7.58 12.07
CA PHE A 159 -1.75 8.50 12.03
C PHE A 159 -2.11 9.04 13.41
N ARG A 160 -2.37 10.33 13.47
CA ARG A 160 -2.70 11.08 14.67
C ARG A 160 -3.87 12.03 14.39
N TYR A 161 -4.55 12.42 15.45
CA TYR A 161 -5.51 13.52 15.48
C TYR A 161 -4.89 14.71 16.20
N SER A 162 -5.02 15.89 15.59
CA SER A 162 -4.67 17.15 16.23
C SER A 162 -5.92 17.99 16.48
N PRO A 163 -6.14 18.49 17.71
CA PRO A 163 -7.30 19.31 18.03
C PRO A 163 -7.29 20.68 17.33
N PRO A 164 -8.44 21.36 17.24
CA PRO A 164 -8.52 22.73 16.73
C PRO A 164 -7.55 23.67 17.46
N GLY A 165 -6.79 24.47 16.71
CA GLY A 165 -5.90 25.47 17.28
C GLY A 165 -4.69 24.90 18.03
N ASN A 166 -4.33 23.63 17.80
CA ASN A 166 -3.13 23.06 18.38
C ASN A 166 -1.87 23.80 17.89
N THR A 167 -1.14 24.42 18.82
CA THR A 167 0.10 25.17 18.53
C THR A 167 1.35 24.43 18.99
N LEU A 168 1.20 23.24 19.59
CA LEU A 168 2.30 22.45 20.13
C LEU A 168 2.94 21.64 19.00
N ILE A 169 3.93 22.26 18.34
CA ILE A 169 4.72 21.64 17.27
C ILE A 169 5.93 20.95 17.92
N ASP A 170 5.93 19.62 17.97
CA ASP A 170 7.16 18.87 18.15
C ASP A 170 7.94 18.93 16.83
N VAL A 171 9.00 19.74 16.77
CA VAL A 171 9.81 19.92 15.55
C VAL A 171 10.50 18.64 15.10
N ASN A 172 10.68 17.66 16.00
CA ASN A 172 11.27 16.37 15.67
C ASN A 172 10.21 15.31 15.32
N ARG A 173 8.95 15.56 15.66
CA ARG A 173 7.80 14.67 15.40
C ARG A 173 6.59 15.49 14.98
N GLU A 174 6.76 16.25 13.91
CA GLU A 174 5.72 17.13 13.38
C GLU A 174 4.47 16.31 13.01
N CYS A 175 3.30 16.81 13.41
CA CYS A 175 2.01 16.31 12.96
C CYS A 175 1.71 16.93 11.58
N ILE A 176 2.16 16.24 10.54
CA ILE A 176 2.00 16.66 9.15
C ILE A 176 0.52 16.49 8.78
N LYS A 177 -0.21 17.60 8.64
CA LYS A 177 -1.62 17.57 8.22
C LYS A 177 -1.75 16.83 6.89
N VAL A 178 -2.72 15.93 6.79
CA VAL A 178 -2.98 15.17 5.56
C VAL A 178 -4.46 15.15 5.21
N THR A 179 -4.73 14.97 3.92
CA THR A 179 -6.04 14.62 3.37
C THR A 179 -6.07 13.13 3.06
N LEU A 180 -7.20 12.48 3.34
CA LEU A 180 -7.45 11.10 2.92
C LEU A 180 -8.35 11.11 1.68
N VAL A 181 -8.00 10.34 0.66
CA VAL A 181 -8.73 10.24 -0.61
C VAL A 181 -9.09 8.78 -0.88
N VAL A 182 -10.31 8.56 -1.36
CA VAL A 182 -10.86 7.25 -1.70
C VAL A 182 -10.31 6.81 -3.06
N ILE A 183 -9.56 5.70 -3.07
CA ILE A 183 -9.11 5.03 -4.29
C ILE A 183 -9.81 3.66 -4.37
N PRO A 184 -10.79 3.49 -5.29
CA PRO A 184 -11.46 2.20 -5.48
C PRO A 184 -10.46 1.05 -5.72
N THR A 185 -10.74 -0.14 -5.20
CA THR A 185 -9.83 -1.30 -5.34
C THR A 185 -10.19 -2.22 -6.51
N THR A 186 -11.38 -2.04 -7.06
CA THR A 186 -11.76 -2.55 -8.37
C THR A 186 -11.54 -1.46 -9.41
N ASP A 187 -11.17 -1.87 -10.63
CA ASP A 187 -11.03 -1.03 -11.82
C ASP A 187 -12.42 -0.53 -12.30
N LEU A 188 -13.17 0.09 -11.39
CA LEU A 188 -14.41 0.79 -11.71
C LEU A 188 -14.02 2.22 -12.11
N PRO A 189 -14.46 2.69 -13.28
CA PRO A 189 -14.22 4.07 -13.68
C PRO A 189 -14.78 5.03 -12.61
N PRO A 190 -14.15 6.20 -12.40
CA PRO A 190 -14.61 7.19 -11.44
C PRO A 190 -16.09 7.53 -11.68
N PRO A 191 -16.88 7.87 -10.64
CA PRO A 191 -18.29 8.18 -10.80
C PRO A 191 -18.46 9.42 -11.69
N THR A 192 -18.65 9.19 -12.99
CA THR A 192 -19.03 10.23 -13.92
C THR A 192 -20.47 10.62 -13.63
N SER A 193 -20.68 11.87 -13.22
CA SER A 193 -21.99 12.49 -13.20
C SER A 193 -22.53 12.53 -14.63
N SER A 194 -23.56 11.74 -14.95
CA SER A 194 -24.62 12.08 -15.91
C SER A 194 -25.67 10.98 -16.06
N SER A 195 -26.91 11.44 -16.17
CA SER A 195 -28.17 10.71 -16.25
C SER A 195 -28.41 9.93 -17.57
N THR A 196 -29.27 8.90 -17.47
CA THR A 196 -30.10 8.26 -18.54
C THR A 196 -29.36 7.50 -19.65
N THR A 197 -29.68 6.27 -20.07
CA THR A 197 -30.94 5.50 -20.14
C THR A 197 -30.62 3.98 -20.12
N LEU A 198 -31.57 3.15 -19.67
CA LEU A 198 -31.51 1.70 -19.83
C LEU A 198 -31.53 1.31 -21.32
N SER A 199 -30.58 0.49 -21.74
CA SER A 199 -30.71 -0.35 -22.93
C SER A 199 -30.21 -1.74 -22.60
N THR A 200 -31.16 -2.68 -22.57
CA THR A 200 -30.95 -4.12 -22.43
C THR A 200 -30.27 -4.64 -23.70
N VAL A 201 -28.98 -4.93 -23.61
CA VAL A 201 -28.26 -5.71 -24.61
C VAL A 201 -28.00 -7.10 -24.02
N THR A 202 -28.72 -8.08 -24.54
CA THR A 202 -28.46 -9.50 -24.30
C THR A 202 -27.25 -9.92 -25.14
N ILE A 203 -26.17 -10.36 -24.49
CA ILE A 203 -25.01 -10.99 -25.14
C ILE A 203 -24.93 -12.45 -24.67
N PRO A 204 -24.62 -13.43 -25.55
CA PRO A 204 -24.59 -14.84 -25.19
C PRO A 204 -23.32 -15.17 -24.40
N ALA A 205 -23.48 -16.02 -23.38
CA ALA A 205 -22.37 -16.60 -22.63
C ALA A 205 -21.50 -17.46 -23.56
N THR A 206 -20.23 -17.08 -23.71
CA THR A 206 -19.21 -17.94 -24.31
C THR A 206 -18.31 -18.41 -23.17
N SER A 207 -18.35 -19.71 -22.90
CA SER A 207 -17.60 -20.39 -21.86
C SER A 207 -16.11 -20.51 -22.24
N THR A 208 -15.24 -19.81 -21.52
CA THR A 208 -13.81 -20.07 -21.47
C THR A 208 -13.49 -20.98 -20.30
N THR A 209 -13.04 -22.20 -20.60
CA THR A 209 -12.51 -23.18 -19.66
C THR A 209 -11.21 -22.66 -19.03
N SER A 210 -11.24 -22.42 -17.71
CA SER A 210 -10.03 -22.25 -16.90
C SER A 210 -9.29 -23.58 -16.80
N ALA A 211 -8.07 -23.64 -17.33
CA ALA A 211 -7.19 -24.78 -17.15
C ALA A 211 -6.69 -24.82 -15.70
N ALA A 212 -6.97 -25.92 -15.00
CA ALA A 212 -6.38 -26.21 -13.70
C ALA A 212 -4.85 -26.32 -13.85
N GLY A 213 -4.11 -25.68 -12.92
CA GLY A 213 -2.65 -25.75 -12.87
C GLY A 213 -2.12 -27.18 -12.67
N PRO A 214 -0.83 -27.42 -12.95
CA PRO A 214 -0.23 -28.74 -12.83
C PRO A 214 -0.28 -29.24 -11.38
N THR A 215 -0.75 -30.47 -11.20
CA THR A 215 -0.84 -31.18 -9.93
C THR A 215 0.35 -32.12 -9.80
N GLY A 216 1.30 -31.79 -8.92
CA GLY A 216 2.52 -32.56 -8.68
C GLY A 216 3.18 -32.16 -7.36
N THR A 217 4.21 -32.87 -6.94
CA THR A 217 5.01 -32.53 -5.76
C THR A 217 6.32 -31.89 -6.21
N PRO A 218 6.83 -30.86 -5.52
CA PRO A 218 8.11 -30.26 -5.88
C PRO A 218 9.23 -31.29 -5.81
N THR A 219 10.00 -31.39 -6.90
CA THR A 219 11.09 -32.38 -7.06
C THR A 219 12.46 -31.77 -6.82
N ALA A 220 12.54 -30.45 -6.73
CA ALA A 220 13.75 -29.68 -6.47
C ALA A 220 13.53 -28.75 -5.26
N PRO A 221 14.60 -28.37 -4.54
CA PRO A 221 14.50 -27.50 -3.37
C PRO A 221 14.14 -26.04 -3.70
N PHE A 222 14.23 -25.65 -4.96
CA PHE A 222 13.84 -24.33 -5.48
C PHE A 222 13.52 -24.45 -6.98
N THR A 223 12.90 -23.40 -7.53
CA THR A 223 12.56 -23.31 -8.96
C THR A 223 13.70 -22.67 -9.74
N ASP A 224 14.18 -23.30 -10.80
CA ASP A 224 15.26 -22.72 -11.62
C ASP A 224 14.72 -21.67 -12.61
N LEU A 225 15.01 -20.40 -12.34
CA LEU A 225 14.60 -19.26 -13.17
C LEU A 225 15.73 -18.68 -14.04
N THR A 226 16.85 -19.38 -14.18
CA THR A 226 18.03 -18.86 -14.90
C THR A 226 17.74 -18.56 -16.38
N ALA A 227 16.90 -19.38 -17.02
CA ALA A 227 16.41 -19.13 -18.39
C ALA A 227 15.56 -17.86 -18.51
N SER A 228 14.94 -17.42 -17.41
CA SER A 228 14.17 -16.18 -17.30
C SER A 228 15.02 -15.00 -16.80
N GLY A 229 16.33 -15.17 -16.69
CA GLY A 229 17.26 -14.13 -16.25
C GLY A 229 17.25 -13.86 -14.76
N PHE A 230 16.81 -14.80 -13.94
CA PHE A 230 16.89 -14.72 -12.47
C PHE A 230 17.70 -15.87 -11.90
N ARG A 231 18.56 -15.57 -10.94
CA ARG A 231 19.24 -16.59 -10.14
C ARG A 231 18.63 -16.71 -8.76
N PHE A 232 18.49 -17.93 -8.27
CA PHE A 232 18.10 -18.20 -6.90
C PHE A 232 19.25 -17.91 -5.94
N LEU A 233 18.99 -17.08 -4.92
CA LEU A 233 19.95 -16.70 -3.89
C LEU A 233 19.84 -17.55 -2.62
N GLY A 234 18.67 -18.11 -2.35
CA GLY A 234 18.42 -18.95 -1.20
C GLY A 234 17.16 -18.59 -0.42
N CYS A 235 16.99 -19.29 0.70
CA CYS A 235 15.90 -19.05 1.63
C CYS A 235 16.30 -17.96 2.62
N ALA A 236 15.72 -16.77 2.47
CA ALA A 236 16.06 -15.57 3.24
C ALA A 236 15.08 -15.37 4.40
N PRO A 237 15.55 -15.18 5.65
CA PRO A 237 14.67 -15.00 6.80
C PRO A 237 14.05 -13.61 6.83
N GLU A 238 12.81 -13.52 7.29
CA GLU A 238 12.23 -12.29 7.81
C GLU A 238 12.25 -12.31 9.34
N GLU A 239 12.57 -11.20 10.01
CA GLU A 239 12.41 -11.16 11.46
C GLU A 239 10.97 -10.89 11.81
N ARG A 240 10.42 -11.86 12.53
CA ARG A 240 9.12 -11.78 13.15
C ARG A 240 9.03 -10.68 14.22
N TRP A 241 10.16 -10.24 14.79
CA TRP A 241 10.24 -9.31 15.92
C TRP A 241 11.62 -8.62 16.03
N THR A 242 11.77 -7.38 15.52
CA THR A 242 12.89 -6.50 15.90
C THR A 242 12.42 -5.17 16.42
N THR A 243 13.11 -4.67 17.43
CA THR A 243 13.05 -3.26 17.85
C THR A 243 13.92 -2.35 16.98
N ASP A 244 14.87 -2.91 16.22
CA ASP A 244 15.88 -2.15 15.47
C ASP A 244 16.26 -2.86 14.14
N GLY A 245 15.54 -2.59 13.04
CA GLY A 245 15.87 -3.10 11.69
C GLY A 245 14.66 -3.23 10.73
N PRO A 246 14.86 -3.33 9.39
CA PRO A 246 13.75 -3.50 8.45
C PRO A 246 13.06 -4.85 8.66
N PHE A 247 11.73 -4.83 8.85
CA PHE A 247 10.93 -6.03 9.11
C PHE A 247 11.01 -7.03 7.94
N ARG A 248 10.96 -6.51 6.71
CA ARG A 248 10.96 -7.30 5.46
C ARG A 248 12.35 -7.44 4.85
N THR A 249 12.58 -8.59 4.21
CA THR A 249 13.81 -8.85 3.45
C THR A 249 13.89 -7.99 2.19
N LEU A 250 12.74 -7.77 1.54
CA LEU A 250 12.56 -6.93 0.37
C LEU A 250 11.45 -5.91 0.66
N SER A 251 11.70 -4.63 0.38
CA SER A 251 10.85 -3.50 0.80
C SER A 251 10.24 -2.68 -0.35
N GLY A 252 10.34 -3.18 -1.58
CA GLY A 252 9.76 -2.58 -2.78
C GLY A 252 8.29 -2.96 -2.99
N ALA A 253 7.90 -3.19 -4.24
CA ALA A 253 6.52 -3.59 -4.57
C ALA A 253 6.18 -5.01 -4.07
N SER A 254 4.90 -5.28 -3.91
CA SER A 254 4.40 -6.63 -3.61
C SER A 254 3.06 -6.91 -4.26
N GLU A 255 2.75 -8.20 -4.44
CA GLU A 255 1.43 -8.71 -4.79
C GLU A 255 1.16 -10.02 -4.06
N ALA A 256 -0.10 -10.45 -4.02
CA ALA A 256 -0.46 -11.77 -3.53
C ALA A 256 -1.53 -12.41 -4.42
N SER A 257 -1.49 -13.73 -4.55
CA SER A 257 -2.49 -14.50 -5.29
C SER A 257 -2.72 -15.85 -4.62
N THR A 258 -3.96 -16.09 -4.23
CA THR A 258 -4.36 -17.31 -3.50
C THR A 258 -4.50 -18.54 -4.40
N ASP A 259 -4.42 -18.38 -5.72
CA ASP A 259 -4.66 -19.43 -6.71
C ASP A 259 -3.69 -19.44 -7.91
N ALA A 260 -2.85 -18.42 -8.05
CA ALA A 260 -2.02 -18.23 -9.24
C ALA A 260 -0.61 -17.73 -8.93
N MET A 261 -0.13 -17.78 -7.69
CA MET A 261 1.24 -17.40 -7.36
C MET A 261 2.23 -18.49 -7.80
N THR A 262 3.29 -18.09 -8.52
CA THR A 262 4.46 -18.93 -8.84
C THR A 262 5.74 -18.07 -8.73
N ASN A 263 6.91 -18.71 -8.73
CA ASN A 263 8.17 -17.96 -8.69
C ASN A 263 8.38 -17.13 -9.98
N GLU A 264 7.96 -17.65 -11.14
CA GLU A 264 7.99 -16.95 -12.42
C GLU A 264 7.10 -15.71 -12.41
N ARG A 265 5.87 -15.87 -11.88
CA ARG A 265 4.93 -14.75 -11.75
C ARG A 265 5.55 -13.64 -10.91
N CYS A 266 6.12 -14.01 -9.76
CA CYS A 266 6.72 -13.03 -8.88
C CYS A 266 7.90 -12.32 -9.54
N ALA A 267 8.80 -13.06 -10.19
CA ALA A 267 9.92 -12.48 -10.92
C ALA A 267 9.47 -11.53 -12.04
N ALA A 268 8.43 -11.90 -12.80
CA ALA A 268 7.86 -11.07 -13.85
C ALA A 268 7.20 -9.80 -13.28
N PHE A 269 6.45 -9.92 -12.18
CA PHE A 269 5.82 -8.80 -11.49
C PHE A 269 6.85 -7.77 -11.00
N CYS A 270 7.94 -8.24 -10.38
CA CYS A 270 9.03 -7.37 -9.92
C CYS A 270 9.80 -6.73 -11.06
N THR A 271 10.06 -7.49 -12.13
CA THR A 271 10.72 -6.99 -13.34
C THR A 271 9.91 -5.87 -14.01
N ALA A 272 8.59 -6.06 -14.13
CA ALA A 272 7.69 -5.07 -14.74
C ALA A 272 7.66 -3.74 -13.97
N ARG A 273 8.07 -3.76 -12.70
CA ARG A 273 8.15 -2.59 -11.81
C ARG A 273 9.56 -2.06 -11.62
N GLY A 274 10.53 -2.62 -12.34
CA GLY A 274 11.91 -2.15 -12.34
C GLY A 274 12.76 -2.65 -11.17
N PHE A 275 12.27 -3.59 -10.35
CA PHE A 275 13.01 -4.09 -9.20
C PHE A 275 14.04 -5.15 -9.57
N ARG A 276 15.17 -5.14 -8.86
CA ARG A 276 16.26 -6.12 -9.03
C ARG A 276 15.99 -7.47 -8.38
N TYR A 277 15.32 -7.50 -7.23
CA TYR A 277 15.04 -8.70 -6.46
C TYR A 277 13.56 -9.06 -6.49
N ALA A 278 13.30 -10.35 -6.44
CA ALA A 278 11.98 -10.94 -6.29
C ALA A 278 12.05 -12.04 -5.25
N GLY A 279 11.03 -12.19 -4.41
CA GLY A 279 10.97 -13.31 -3.49
C GLY A 279 9.55 -13.65 -3.11
N THR A 280 9.24 -14.94 -3.13
CA THR A 280 7.92 -15.43 -2.74
C THR A 280 7.91 -15.86 -1.29
N GLU A 281 6.82 -15.55 -0.59
CA GLU A 281 6.60 -15.91 0.81
C GLU A 281 5.21 -16.54 0.98
N TRP A 282 5.06 -17.39 2.00
CA TRP A 282 3.77 -17.91 2.45
C TRP A 282 2.88 -18.48 1.33
N ARG A 283 3.45 -19.18 0.34
CA ARG A 283 2.77 -19.81 -0.82
C ARG A 283 2.28 -18.84 -1.88
N GLN A 284 1.85 -17.65 -1.45
CA GLN A 284 0.93 -16.81 -2.19
C GLN A 284 1.42 -15.37 -2.33
N GLU A 285 2.42 -14.96 -1.58
CA GLU A 285 2.93 -13.59 -1.57
C GLU A 285 4.15 -13.48 -2.49
N CYS A 286 4.26 -12.31 -3.11
CA CYS A 286 5.42 -11.90 -3.88
C CYS A 286 5.91 -10.55 -3.36
N TRP A 287 7.21 -10.46 -3.13
CA TRP A 287 7.89 -9.27 -2.64
C TRP A 287 9.02 -8.89 -3.60
N CYS A 288 9.15 -7.60 -3.87
CA CYS A 288 10.17 -7.04 -4.73
C CYS A 288 11.06 -6.08 -3.96
N GLY A 289 12.26 -5.83 -4.43
CA GLY A 289 13.12 -4.80 -3.85
C GLY A 289 14.35 -4.54 -4.70
N ASP A 290 15.03 -3.42 -4.45
CA ASP A 290 16.32 -3.13 -5.09
C ASP A 290 17.51 -3.49 -4.19
N GLU A 291 17.24 -3.75 -2.92
CA GLU A 291 18.20 -4.15 -1.91
C GLU A 291 17.63 -5.29 -1.07
N VAL A 292 18.52 -6.18 -0.65
CA VAL A 292 18.23 -7.18 0.38
C VAL A 292 18.70 -6.60 1.70
N ALA A 293 17.84 -6.58 2.71
CA ALA A 293 18.22 -6.11 4.04
C ALA A 293 19.52 -6.79 4.52
N ALA A 294 20.51 -6.01 4.96
CA ALA A 294 21.86 -6.51 5.24
C ALA A 294 21.91 -7.61 6.31
N THR A 295 20.95 -7.63 7.23
CA THR A 295 20.80 -8.66 8.27
C THR A 295 20.07 -9.92 7.77
N ARG A 296 19.59 -9.93 6.53
CA ARG A 296 18.65 -10.93 5.95
C ARG A 296 19.18 -11.59 4.68
N VAL A 297 20.49 -11.55 4.47
CA VAL A 297 21.13 -12.29 3.38
C VAL A 297 20.89 -13.79 3.62
N PRO A 298 20.37 -14.54 2.63
CA PRO A 298 20.08 -15.96 2.80
C PRO A 298 21.33 -16.76 3.16
N ALA A 299 21.19 -17.66 4.14
CA ALA A 299 22.21 -18.66 4.41
C ALA A 299 22.21 -19.71 3.29
N THR A 300 23.40 -20.11 2.82
CA THR A 300 23.57 -21.04 1.69
C THR A 300 23.76 -22.49 2.14
N THR A 301 23.08 -22.90 3.22
CA THR A 301 23.15 -24.27 3.76
C THR A 301 21.93 -25.08 3.35
N ALA A 302 22.05 -26.40 3.22
CA ALA A 302 20.89 -27.25 2.94
C ALA A 302 19.76 -27.10 3.98
N ALA A 303 20.13 -26.82 5.24
CA ALA A 303 19.17 -26.62 6.33
C ALA A 303 18.33 -25.33 6.20
N SER A 304 18.85 -24.28 5.55
CA SER A 304 18.08 -23.04 5.38
C SER A 304 16.91 -23.22 4.41
N LEU A 305 17.06 -24.09 3.41
CA LEU A 305 16.03 -24.41 2.41
C LEU A 305 14.79 -25.08 3.02
N GLU A 306 14.93 -25.75 4.17
CA GLU A 306 13.80 -26.37 4.86
C GLU A 306 12.74 -25.35 5.29
N ASN A 307 13.13 -24.10 5.51
CA ASN A 307 12.20 -23.05 5.88
C ASN A 307 11.41 -22.52 4.67
N CYS A 308 11.81 -22.83 3.44
CA CYS A 308 11.17 -22.37 2.20
C CYS A 308 10.45 -23.50 1.45
N LYS A 309 9.70 -24.36 2.15
CA LYS A 309 9.00 -25.53 1.56
C LYS A 309 7.49 -25.37 1.41
N TYR A 310 7.00 -24.13 1.40
CA TYR A 310 5.57 -23.90 1.23
C TYR A 310 5.22 -23.94 -0.25
N VAL A 311 4.42 -24.93 -0.64
CA VAL A 311 3.98 -25.12 -2.04
C VAL A 311 3.23 -23.89 -2.55
N CYS A 312 3.61 -23.40 -3.73
CA CYS A 312 3.00 -22.25 -4.38
C CYS A 312 1.51 -22.48 -4.67
N THR A 313 0.70 -21.41 -4.63
CA THR A 313 -0.75 -21.50 -4.90
C THR A 313 -1.09 -21.74 -6.36
N GLY A 314 -0.26 -21.25 -7.29
CA GLY A 314 -0.45 -21.36 -8.74
C GLY A 314 0.25 -22.56 -9.40
N ASP A 315 1.22 -23.18 -8.72
CA ASP A 315 1.94 -24.34 -9.23
C ASP A 315 2.40 -25.24 -8.08
N SER A 316 1.76 -26.41 -7.95
CA SER A 316 2.06 -27.34 -6.87
C SER A 316 3.44 -27.99 -6.98
N THR A 317 4.12 -27.86 -8.12
CA THR A 317 5.46 -28.39 -8.36
C THR A 317 6.58 -27.46 -7.88
N GLN A 318 6.24 -26.30 -7.32
CA GLN A 318 7.19 -25.29 -6.87
C GLN A 318 7.03 -24.97 -5.38
N TYR A 319 8.12 -24.52 -4.76
CA TYR A 319 8.09 -23.91 -3.43
C TYR A 319 8.11 -22.38 -3.52
N CYS A 320 7.30 -21.73 -2.69
CA CYS A 320 7.10 -20.28 -2.60
C CYS A 320 7.26 -19.80 -1.15
N GLY A 321 8.47 -19.92 -0.61
CA GLY A 321 8.83 -19.44 0.72
C GLY A 321 8.30 -20.28 1.89
N GLY A 322 8.09 -19.64 3.04
CA GLY A 322 7.59 -20.24 4.28
C GLY A 322 7.09 -19.20 5.28
N ASP A 323 6.94 -19.59 6.56
CA ASP A 323 6.55 -18.69 7.66
C ASP A 323 7.68 -17.70 7.99
N ALA A 324 7.63 -16.46 7.49
CA ALA A 324 8.72 -15.50 7.63
C ALA A 324 10.01 -15.93 6.91
N TRP A 325 9.89 -16.57 5.74
CA TRP A 325 11.03 -16.95 4.90
C TRP A 325 10.73 -16.79 3.41
N LEU A 326 11.58 -16.05 2.69
CA LEU A 326 11.45 -15.81 1.26
C LEU A 326 12.29 -16.81 0.45
N SER A 327 11.69 -17.39 -0.59
CA SER A 327 12.48 -17.94 -1.70
C SER A 327 12.98 -16.78 -2.55
N LEU A 328 14.23 -16.37 -2.35
CA LEU A 328 14.78 -15.12 -2.88
C LEU A 328 15.51 -15.32 -4.21
N TYR A 329 15.21 -14.46 -5.18
CA TYR A 329 15.79 -14.41 -6.51
C TYR A 329 16.32 -13.02 -6.84
N GLU A 330 17.37 -12.98 -7.65
CA GLU A 330 17.99 -11.76 -8.16
C GLU A 330 18.04 -11.77 -9.68
N LYS A 331 17.68 -10.64 -10.28
CA LYS A 331 17.83 -10.41 -11.71
C LYS A 331 19.31 -10.44 -12.10
N CYS A 332 19.64 -11.28 -13.07
CA CYS A 332 20.99 -11.39 -13.62
C CYS A 332 21.34 -10.16 -14.47
N ALA A 333 22.62 -9.79 -14.49
CA ALA A 333 23.11 -8.71 -15.34
C ALA A 333 23.02 -9.11 -16.82
N GLU A 334 22.63 -8.17 -17.68
CA GLU A 334 22.53 -8.42 -19.12
C GLU A 334 23.89 -8.86 -19.70
N GLY A 335 23.94 -10.03 -20.33
CA GLY A 335 25.16 -10.61 -20.91
C GLY A 335 26.15 -11.21 -19.90
N GLY A 336 25.81 -11.26 -18.61
CA GLY A 336 26.60 -11.92 -17.56
C GLY A 336 26.16 -13.36 -17.27
N PRO A 337 26.95 -14.12 -16.47
CA PRO A 337 26.54 -15.46 -16.03
C PRO A 337 25.32 -15.39 -15.10
N CYS A 338 24.37 -16.30 -15.31
CA CYS A 338 23.14 -16.41 -14.53
C CYS A 338 23.06 -17.82 -13.93
N GLU A 339 23.64 -17.99 -12.74
CA GLU A 339 23.78 -19.28 -12.07
C GLU A 339 23.18 -19.21 -10.67
N ASN A 340 22.42 -20.25 -10.30
CA ASN A 340 21.86 -20.40 -8.96
C ASN A 340 22.96 -20.64 -7.92
N VAL A 341 22.73 -20.18 -6.69
CA VAL A 341 23.63 -20.46 -5.58
C VAL A 341 23.70 -21.97 -5.32
N VAL A 342 24.91 -22.48 -5.09
CA VAL A 342 25.15 -23.88 -4.70
C VAL A 342 25.05 -24.02 -3.19
N PHE A 343 24.20 -24.93 -2.73
CA PHE A 343 24.03 -25.25 -1.31
C PHE A 343 24.94 -26.41 -0.94
N THR A 344 25.75 -26.22 0.10
CA THR A 344 26.71 -27.24 0.61
C THR A 344 26.29 -27.79 1.96
#